data_AF-A0A2C9LXS4-F1
#
_entry.id   AF-A0A2C9LXS4-F1
#
_cell.length_a   1.000
_cell.length_b   1.000
_cell.length_c   1.000
_cell.angle_alpha   90.00
_cell.angle_beta   90.00
_cell.angle_gamma   90.00
#
_symmetry.space_group_name_H-M   'P 1'
#
loop_
_entity.id
_entity.type
_entity.pdbx_description
1 polymer ?
#
loop_
_entity_poly.entity_id
_entity_poly.type
_entity_poly.pdbx_seq_one_letter_code
_entity_poly.pdbx_strand_id
1 'polypeptide(L)'
;MSRMKKESCFVFALCVCSTLFHLAQAQLYVAEGYFVVEDETVQKYVRDIPGSASPATKRAQAITELNKDIVYILTEVNTLLGSLAMYGVNVEVRIKKLDILSSNIIPSSALLPGTENVAPSENAMATFENWLATQNSYNTIQYDFAYFWTGYDLRGDTDEEGRTHTGTICNSPYDISMSEFDRTYITALVTAQQISQLLGSQHAGVYSSGENRWLFSSAVAGDIKTKLTTLSPNCLLVTSATSTKPFVEVYEYDGHILNPDITCQRRLNFSSSYMCTGWHLYHDLATGGDRVCSTIYCNEKDTTYCSQVVTPEGMICESGKRCRHGSCVVDIHTPTNIDPMCVFGDQSKISIGNFTGTCHEYIRMFSARVCYDSFIDQVCCMSCKGHHTGRTGCEYGDRNDNCHAYSSSICSDAQNQYACCDFCSVVVGKRVIEKPKTFHIGQGLRVANLSRVEPTEEITKK
;
A
#
# COMPACT_ATOMS: atom_id res chain seq x y z
N MET A 1 76.76 23.88 -25.52
CA MET A 1 77.12 22.50 -25.11
C MET A 1 76.28 22.11 -23.91
N SER A 2 75.55 20.99 -24.03
CA SER A 2 74.96 20.18 -22.95
C SER A 2 73.85 20.78 -22.08
N ARG A 3 72.59 20.45 -22.41
CA ARG A 3 71.78 19.50 -21.60
C ARG A 3 70.46 19.17 -22.29
N MET A 4 70.38 17.92 -22.75
CA MET A 4 69.16 17.20 -23.07
C MET A 4 68.49 16.64 -21.80
N LYS A 5 67.22 16.24 -21.97
CA LYS A 5 66.42 15.24 -21.23
C LYS A 5 65.50 15.77 -20.13
N LYS A 6 64.19 15.72 -20.40
CA LYS A 6 63.15 15.02 -19.58
C LYS A 6 61.71 15.25 -20.09
N GLU A 7 61.39 14.89 -21.32
CA GLU A 7 59.98 14.83 -21.76
C GLU A 7 59.80 13.70 -22.77
N SER A 8 59.62 12.47 -22.28
CA SER A 8 59.11 11.32 -23.05
C SER A 8 59.13 10.08 -22.15
N CYS A 9 58.11 9.91 -21.30
CA CYS A 9 57.82 8.61 -20.67
C CYS A 9 56.38 8.47 -20.14
N PHE A 10 55.45 9.39 -20.43
CA PHE A 10 54.10 9.37 -19.83
C PHE A 10 52.94 9.17 -20.81
N VAL A 11 53.21 8.68 -22.02
CA VAL A 11 52.17 8.45 -23.04
C VAL A 11 51.96 6.96 -23.38
N PHE A 12 52.84 6.05 -22.92
CA PHE A 12 52.74 4.62 -23.23
C PHE A 12 52.08 3.75 -22.15
N ALA A 13 51.71 4.30 -21.00
CA ALA A 13 51.03 3.55 -19.92
C ALA A 13 49.49 3.58 -20.00
N LEU A 14 48.90 4.37 -20.90
CA LEU A 14 47.44 4.52 -21.05
C LEU A 14 46.84 3.74 -22.23
N CYS A 15 47.67 3.14 -23.09
CA CYS A 15 47.19 2.44 -24.29
C CYS A 15 47.09 0.91 -24.15
N VAL A 16 47.52 0.34 -23.01
CA VAL A 16 47.50 -1.13 -22.76
C VAL A 16 46.41 -1.54 -21.74
N CYS A 17 45.65 -0.58 -21.18
CA CYS A 17 44.57 -0.87 -20.22
C CYS A 17 43.16 -0.81 -20.85
N SER A 18 43.05 -0.70 -22.17
CA SER A 18 41.76 -0.57 -22.88
C SER A 18 41.28 -1.88 -23.53
N THR A 19 42.01 -2.99 -23.42
CA THR A 19 41.74 -4.22 -24.19
C THR A 19 41.18 -5.40 -23.40
N LEU A 20 40.93 -5.31 -22.09
CA LEU A 20 40.58 -6.50 -21.28
C LEU A 20 39.47 -6.31 -20.23
N PHE A 21 38.50 -5.45 -20.51
CA PHE A 21 37.19 -5.54 -19.84
C PHE A 21 36.10 -5.68 -20.91
N HIS A 22 36.16 -6.74 -21.71
CA HIS A 22 34.92 -7.39 -22.13
C HIS A 22 34.30 -7.96 -20.86
N LEU A 23 33.61 -7.11 -20.10
CA LEU A 23 32.61 -7.56 -19.16
C LEU A 23 31.66 -8.40 -20.00
N ALA A 24 31.79 -9.72 -19.89
CA ALA A 24 30.87 -10.65 -20.52
C ALA A 24 29.47 -10.22 -20.05
N GLN A 25 28.72 -9.57 -20.94
CA GLN A 25 27.35 -9.22 -20.64
C GLN A 25 26.65 -10.55 -20.38
N ALA A 26 26.20 -10.75 -19.15
CA ALA A 26 25.54 -12.00 -18.80
C ALA A 26 24.33 -12.17 -19.73
N GLN A 27 24.23 -13.34 -20.35
CA GLN A 27 23.19 -13.68 -21.30
C GLN A 27 21.82 -13.35 -20.71
N LEU A 28 21.04 -12.54 -21.43
CA LEU A 28 19.64 -12.29 -21.10
C LEU A 28 18.80 -13.45 -21.64
N TYR A 29 17.98 -14.04 -20.78
CA TYR A 29 16.97 -15.01 -21.11
C TYR A 29 15.60 -14.33 -21.02
N VAL A 30 14.79 -14.43 -22.07
CA VAL A 30 13.48 -13.80 -22.14
C VAL A 30 12.42 -14.88 -22.17
N ALA A 31 11.57 -14.94 -21.15
CA ALA A 31 10.45 -15.87 -21.08
C ALA A 31 9.17 -15.19 -21.58
N GLU A 32 8.64 -15.63 -22.72
CA GLU A 32 7.44 -15.08 -23.34
C GLU A 32 6.18 -15.83 -22.88
N GLY A 33 5.46 -15.23 -21.92
CA GLY A 33 4.30 -15.87 -21.28
C GLY A 33 2.97 -15.58 -21.99
N TYR A 34 2.11 -16.60 -22.08
CA TYR A 34 0.68 -16.45 -22.33
C TYR A 34 -0.08 -16.39 -21.01
N PHE A 35 -0.56 -15.20 -20.63
CA PHE A 35 -1.28 -14.97 -19.40
C PHE A 35 -2.78 -15.08 -19.63
N VAL A 36 -3.46 -15.83 -18.76
CA VAL A 36 -4.91 -16.05 -18.84
C VAL A 36 -5.53 -15.73 -17.51
N VAL A 37 -6.59 -14.92 -17.52
CA VAL A 37 -7.37 -14.57 -16.34
C VAL A 37 -8.82 -14.95 -16.58
N GLU A 38 -9.42 -15.71 -15.67
CA GLU A 38 -10.82 -16.09 -15.82
C GLU A 38 -11.81 -15.08 -15.21
N ASP A 39 -13.10 -15.30 -15.48
CA ASP A 39 -14.15 -14.35 -15.08
C ASP A 39 -14.33 -14.24 -13.57
N GLU A 40 -14.08 -15.28 -12.77
CA GLU A 40 -14.17 -15.17 -11.29
C GLU A 40 -13.23 -14.11 -10.74
N THR A 41 -12.01 -13.96 -11.31
CA THR A 41 -11.12 -12.85 -10.98
C THR A 41 -11.76 -11.51 -11.30
N VAL A 42 -12.39 -11.37 -12.47
CA VAL A 42 -13.12 -10.16 -12.86
C VAL A 42 -14.29 -9.89 -11.91
N GLN A 43 -15.03 -10.91 -11.48
CA GLN A 43 -16.14 -10.78 -10.55
C GLN A 43 -15.67 -10.25 -9.19
N LYS A 44 -14.45 -10.59 -8.73
CA LYS A 44 -13.86 -9.96 -7.54
C LYS A 44 -13.76 -8.45 -7.68
N TYR A 45 -13.26 -7.94 -8.81
CA TYR A 45 -13.19 -6.50 -9.08
C TYR A 45 -14.57 -5.86 -9.27
N VAL A 46 -15.54 -6.57 -9.85
CA VAL A 46 -16.93 -6.08 -9.96
C VAL A 46 -17.52 -5.81 -8.57
N ARG A 47 -17.19 -6.65 -7.57
CA ARG A 47 -17.62 -6.47 -6.18
C ARG A 47 -17.00 -5.24 -5.51
N ASP A 48 -15.79 -4.86 -5.91
CA ASP A 48 -15.09 -3.68 -5.38
C ASP A 48 -15.68 -2.35 -5.90
N ILE A 49 -16.45 -2.39 -7.00
CA ILE A 49 -17.00 -1.17 -7.63
C ILE A 49 -18.31 -0.75 -6.94
N PRO A 50 -18.31 0.39 -6.22
CA PRO A 50 -19.49 0.85 -5.50
C PRO A 50 -20.59 1.35 -6.44
N GLY A 51 -21.81 1.47 -5.92
CA GLY A 51 -22.91 2.18 -6.57
C GLY A 51 -23.80 1.36 -7.50
N SER A 52 -24.71 2.07 -8.18
CA SER A 52 -25.82 1.55 -8.99
C SER A 52 -25.52 1.44 -10.50
N ALA A 53 -24.25 1.47 -10.88
CA ALA A 53 -23.86 1.29 -12.28
C ALA A 53 -24.38 -0.04 -12.84
N SER A 54 -24.69 -0.08 -14.14
CA SER A 54 -25.15 -1.29 -14.81
C SER A 54 -24.10 -2.42 -14.71
N PRO A 55 -24.50 -3.71 -14.74
CA PRO A 55 -23.54 -4.82 -14.69
C PRO A 55 -22.45 -4.73 -15.77
N ALA A 56 -22.80 -4.30 -16.99
CA ALA A 56 -21.84 -4.14 -18.08
C ALA A 56 -20.83 -3.02 -17.80
N THR A 57 -21.29 -1.89 -17.24
CA THR A 57 -20.42 -0.78 -16.83
C THR A 57 -19.47 -1.20 -15.73
N LYS A 58 -19.96 -1.90 -14.70
CA LYS A 58 -19.10 -2.43 -13.62
C LYS A 58 -18.06 -3.41 -14.16
N ARG A 59 -18.44 -4.31 -15.06
CA ARG A 59 -17.51 -5.26 -15.67
C ARG A 59 -16.42 -4.56 -16.49
N ALA A 60 -16.77 -3.55 -17.28
CA ALA A 60 -15.78 -2.79 -18.05
C ALA A 60 -14.79 -2.03 -17.15
N GLN A 61 -15.29 -1.42 -16.07
CA GLN A 61 -14.45 -0.79 -15.04
C GLN A 61 -13.56 -1.82 -14.33
N ALA A 62 -14.11 -2.98 -13.97
CA ALA A 62 -13.38 -4.07 -13.32
C ALA A 62 -12.22 -4.58 -14.18
N ILE A 63 -12.43 -4.75 -15.49
CA ILE A 63 -11.38 -5.12 -16.43
C ILE A 63 -10.32 -4.03 -16.56
N THR A 64 -10.72 -2.76 -16.53
CA THR A 64 -9.77 -1.64 -16.57
C THR A 64 -8.84 -1.66 -15.36
N GLU A 65 -9.42 -1.81 -14.16
CA GLU A 65 -8.64 -1.89 -12.91
C GLU A 65 -7.80 -3.16 -12.81
N LEU A 66 -8.35 -4.31 -13.23
CA LEU A 66 -7.61 -5.57 -13.29
C LEU A 66 -6.40 -5.47 -14.24
N ASN A 67 -6.53 -4.80 -15.39
CA ASN A 67 -5.39 -4.61 -16.31
C ASN A 67 -4.28 -3.78 -15.69
N LYS A 68 -4.62 -2.70 -14.96
CA LYS A 68 -3.62 -1.90 -14.22
C LYS A 68 -2.87 -2.77 -13.21
N ASP A 69 -3.61 -3.56 -12.44
CA ASP A 69 -3.06 -4.45 -11.41
C ASP A 69 -2.17 -5.54 -12.02
N ILE A 70 -2.56 -6.13 -13.16
CA ILE A 70 -1.72 -7.10 -13.89
C ILE A 70 -0.40 -6.49 -14.34
N VAL A 71 -0.41 -5.28 -14.91
CA VAL A 71 0.83 -4.61 -15.35
C VAL A 71 1.73 -4.32 -14.16
N TYR A 72 1.18 -3.82 -13.06
CA TYR A 72 1.92 -3.62 -11.81
C TYR A 72 2.51 -4.93 -11.29
N ILE A 73 1.69 -5.99 -11.14
CA ILE A 73 2.13 -7.31 -10.67
C ILE A 73 3.27 -7.86 -11.52
N LEU A 74 3.17 -7.80 -12.84
CA LEU A 74 4.22 -8.32 -13.72
C LEU A 74 5.47 -7.43 -13.77
N THR A 75 5.33 -6.14 -13.50
CA THR A 75 6.48 -5.25 -13.26
C THR A 75 7.25 -5.72 -12.03
N GLU A 76 6.53 -5.99 -10.93
CA GLU A 76 7.12 -6.49 -9.69
C GLU A 76 7.70 -7.90 -9.83
N VAL A 77 7.05 -8.79 -10.57
CA VAL A 77 7.62 -10.11 -10.93
C VAL A 77 8.96 -9.95 -11.66
N ASN A 78 9.06 -9.01 -12.61
CA ASN A 78 10.32 -8.71 -13.29
C ASN A 78 11.38 -8.11 -12.36
N THR A 79 10.99 -7.25 -11.41
CA THR A 79 11.89 -6.74 -10.36
C THR A 79 12.45 -7.88 -9.52
N LEU A 80 11.59 -8.80 -9.06
CA LEU A 80 11.97 -9.96 -8.26
C LEU A 80 12.90 -10.90 -9.05
N LEU A 81 12.55 -11.26 -10.29
CA LEU A 81 13.43 -12.09 -11.14
C LEU A 81 14.74 -11.38 -11.48
N GLY A 82 14.73 -10.04 -11.60
CA GLY A 82 15.91 -9.22 -11.79
C GLY A 82 16.92 -9.32 -10.65
N SER A 83 16.48 -9.69 -9.43
CA SER A 83 17.40 -9.94 -8.30
C SER A 83 18.39 -11.08 -8.58
N LEU A 84 18.04 -12.03 -9.46
CA LEU A 84 18.90 -13.16 -9.85
C LEU A 84 20.18 -12.70 -10.57
N ALA A 85 20.19 -11.47 -11.12
CA ALA A 85 21.34 -10.91 -11.83
C ALA A 85 22.60 -10.84 -10.97
N MET A 86 22.45 -10.63 -9.66
CA MET A 86 23.56 -10.62 -8.71
C MET A 86 24.29 -11.97 -8.61
N TYR A 87 23.64 -13.05 -9.07
CA TYR A 87 24.18 -14.42 -9.15
C TYR A 87 24.51 -14.84 -10.59
N GLY A 88 24.51 -13.89 -11.53
CA GLY A 88 24.86 -14.11 -12.93
C GLY A 88 23.75 -14.76 -13.76
N VAL A 89 22.48 -14.58 -13.36
CA VAL A 89 21.31 -15.08 -14.08
C VAL A 89 20.41 -13.89 -14.42
N ASN A 90 20.32 -13.53 -15.70
CA ASN A 90 19.45 -12.44 -16.16
C ASN A 90 18.22 -13.04 -16.85
N VAL A 91 17.09 -13.02 -16.16
CA VAL A 91 15.80 -13.46 -16.71
C VAL A 91 14.85 -12.27 -16.73
N GLU A 92 14.11 -12.10 -17.82
CA GLU A 92 12.94 -11.24 -17.84
C GLU A 92 11.72 -12.00 -18.40
N VAL A 93 10.54 -11.59 -17.94
CA VAL A 93 9.25 -12.06 -18.41
C VAL A 93 8.65 -11.01 -19.33
N ARG A 94 8.15 -11.46 -20.48
CA ARG A 94 7.36 -10.65 -21.42
C ARG A 94 5.98 -11.26 -21.61
N ILE A 95 5.00 -10.41 -21.87
CA ILE A 95 3.65 -10.83 -22.26
C ILE A 95 3.68 -11.10 -23.75
N LYS A 96 3.53 -12.38 -24.12
CA LYS A 96 3.26 -12.79 -25.50
C LYS A 96 1.81 -12.51 -25.87
N LYS A 97 0.90 -12.82 -24.95
CA LYS A 97 -0.53 -12.53 -25.03
C LYS A 97 -1.12 -12.49 -23.61
N LEU A 98 -2.13 -11.65 -23.40
CA LEU A 98 -2.95 -11.60 -22.20
C LEU A 98 -4.42 -11.73 -22.60
N ASP A 99 -5.11 -12.76 -22.11
CA ASP A 99 -6.56 -12.91 -22.29
C ASP A 99 -7.27 -12.80 -20.93
N ILE A 100 -8.23 -11.87 -20.83
CA ILE A 100 -9.18 -11.78 -19.71
C ILE A 100 -10.52 -12.32 -20.19
N LEU A 101 -10.89 -13.50 -19.72
CA LEU A 101 -12.03 -14.24 -20.22
C LEU A 101 -13.35 -13.71 -19.65
N SER A 102 -14.45 -14.03 -20.34
CA SER A 102 -15.83 -13.78 -19.88
C SER A 102 -16.51 -15.03 -19.33
N SER A 103 -15.74 -16.09 -19.11
CA SER A 103 -16.19 -17.36 -18.54
C SER A 103 -15.10 -17.94 -17.66
N ASN A 104 -15.49 -18.81 -16.74
CA ASN A 104 -14.55 -19.57 -15.92
C ASN A 104 -13.98 -20.74 -16.71
N ILE A 105 -12.68 -20.96 -16.56
CA ILE A 105 -12.01 -22.17 -17.04
C ILE A 105 -12.32 -23.30 -16.08
N ILE A 106 -12.26 -23.04 -14.77
CA ILE A 106 -12.59 -24.01 -13.72
C ILE A 106 -14.12 -24.15 -13.66
N PRO A 107 -14.69 -25.30 -14.05
CA PRO A 107 -16.13 -25.50 -13.95
C PRO A 107 -16.55 -25.69 -12.49
N SER A 108 -17.79 -25.38 -12.17
CA SER A 108 -18.34 -25.59 -10.82
C SER A 108 -18.24 -27.05 -10.35
N SER A 109 -18.23 -28.01 -11.27
CA SER A 109 -18.04 -29.44 -10.97
C SER A 109 -16.62 -29.81 -10.53
N ALA A 110 -15.64 -28.93 -10.74
CA ALA A 110 -14.26 -29.12 -10.30
C ALA A 110 -13.99 -28.51 -8.92
N LEU A 111 -14.94 -27.76 -8.35
CA LEU A 111 -14.84 -27.19 -7.01
C LEU A 111 -15.03 -28.26 -5.93
N LEU A 112 -14.52 -28.01 -4.72
CA LEU A 112 -14.71 -28.90 -3.58
C LEU A 112 -16.20 -28.99 -3.22
N PRO A 113 -16.76 -30.20 -3.01
CA PRO A 113 -18.16 -30.36 -2.63
C PRO A 113 -18.51 -29.55 -1.39
N GLY A 114 -19.59 -28.76 -1.48
CA GLY A 114 -20.05 -27.90 -0.38
C GLY A 114 -19.36 -26.53 -0.31
N THR A 115 -18.47 -26.21 -1.25
CA THR A 115 -17.88 -24.88 -1.39
C THR A 115 -18.35 -24.22 -2.69
N GLU A 116 -18.40 -22.89 -2.71
CA GLU A 116 -18.76 -22.12 -3.91
C GLU A 116 -17.52 -21.53 -4.61
N ASN A 117 -16.38 -21.50 -3.91
CA ASN A 117 -15.21 -20.74 -4.34
C ASN A 117 -13.88 -21.47 -4.12
N VAL A 118 -13.88 -22.75 -3.74
CA VAL A 118 -12.65 -23.49 -3.44
C VAL A 118 -12.39 -24.57 -4.49
N ALA A 119 -11.24 -24.51 -5.16
CA ALA A 119 -10.84 -25.43 -6.20
C ALA A 119 -9.60 -26.23 -5.77
N PRO A 120 -9.61 -27.57 -5.83
CA PRO A 120 -8.39 -28.35 -5.68
C PRO A 120 -7.37 -27.95 -6.75
N SER A 121 -6.14 -27.61 -6.35
CA SER A 121 -5.12 -27.08 -7.27
C SER A 121 -4.77 -28.07 -8.38
N GLU A 122 -4.80 -29.38 -8.11
CA GLU A 122 -4.60 -30.40 -9.14
C GLU A 122 -5.71 -30.38 -10.20
N ASN A 123 -6.97 -30.31 -9.78
CA ASN A 123 -8.12 -30.28 -10.69
C ASN A 123 -8.14 -28.97 -11.51
N ALA A 124 -7.82 -27.85 -10.87
CA ALA A 124 -7.71 -26.55 -11.54
C ALA A 124 -6.61 -26.56 -12.61
N MET A 125 -5.43 -27.10 -12.30
CA MET A 125 -4.32 -27.24 -13.26
C MET A 125 -4.72 -28.12 -14.45
N ALA A 126 -5.27 -29.31 -14.18
CA ALA A 126 -5.72 -30.23 -15.23
C ALA A 126 -6.80 -29.62 -16.13
N THR A 127 -7.68 -28.78 -15.57
CA THR A 127 -8.71 -28.07 -16.33
C THR A 127 -8.07 -27.02 -17.24
N PHE A 128 -7.09 -26.26 -16.75
CA PHE A 128 -6.38 -25.27 -17.55
C PHE A 128 -5.57 -25.89 -18.69
N GLU A 129 -4.87 -27.00 -18.44
CA GLU A 129 -4.18 -27.79 -19.46
C GLU A 129 -5.11 -28.23 -20.59
N ASN A 130 -6.26 -28.82 -20.23
CA ASN A 130 -7.26 -29.25 -21.20
C ASN A 130 -7.84 -28.09 -21.99
N TRP A 131 -8.03 -26.93 -21.35
CA TRP A 131 -8.48 -25.71 -22.01
C TRP A 131 -7.44 -25.23 -23.04
N LEU A 132 -6.16 -25.13 -22.67
CA LEU A 132 -5.07 -24.74 -23.59
C LEU A 132 -4.97 -25.68 -24.80
N ALA A 133 -5.07 -27.00 -24.56
CA ALA A 133 -5.06 -28.00 -25.62
C ALA A 133 -6.27 -27.85 -26.57
N THR A 134 -7.46 -27.64 -26.01
CA THR A 134 -8.70 -27.44 -26.78
C THR A 134 -8.65 -26.17 -27.64
N GLN A 135 -8.07 -25.10 -27.12
CA GLN A 135 -7.87 -23.85 -27.85
C GLN A 135 -6.73 -23.93 -28.89
N ASN A 136 -5.95 -25.02 -28.92
CA ASN A 136 -4.73 -25.12 -29.71
C ASN A 136 -3.80 -23.90 -29.50
N SER A 137 -3.73 -23.42 -28.25
CA SER A 137 -3.16 -22.12 -27.91
C SER A 137 -1.67 -22.03 -28.26
N TYR A 138 -0.89 -23.07 -27.94
CA TYR A 138 0.56 -23.06 -28.23
C TYR A 138 0.87 -22.90 -29.72
N ASN A 139 0.21 -23.67 -30.59
CA ASN A 139 0.44 -23.59 -32.03
C ASN A 139 0.00 -22.25 -32.63
N THR A 140 -0.98 -21.58 -32.01
CA THR A 140 -1.53 -20.30 -32.47
C THR A 140 -0.72 -19.11 -31.97
N ILE A 141 -0.26 -19.16 -30.72
CA ILE A 141 0.37 -18.03 -30.02
C ILE A 141 1.89 -18.15 -30.00
N GLN A 142 2.44 -19.36 -29.92
CA GLN A 142 3.88 -19.65 -29.79
C GLN A 142 4.50 -18.94 -28.57
N TYR A 143 3.96 -19.23 -27.38
CA TYR A 143 4.50 -18.79 -26.09
C TYR A 143 5.56 -19.77 -25.57
N ASP A 144 6.44 -19.32 -24.67
CA ASP A 144 7.39 -20.18 -23.96
C ASP A 144 6.77 -20.86 -22.74
N PHE A 145 5.79 -20.19 -22.12
CA PHE A 145 4.99 -20.76 -21.02
C PHE A 145 3.58 -20.15 -20.99
N ALA A 146 2.65 -20.83 -20.34
CA ALA A 146 1.32 -20.32 -20.03
C ALA A 146 1.16 -20.13 -18.52
N TYR A 147 0.52 -19.02 -18.14
CA TYR A 147 0.27 -18.69 -16.74
C TYR A 147 -1.22 -18.39 -16.52
N PHE A 148 -1.84 -19.08 -15.57
CA PHE A 148 -3.26 -18.90 -15.25
C PHE A 148 -3.47 -18.24 -13.89
N TRP A 149 -4.25 -17.16 -13.89
CA TRP A 149 -4.70 -16.49 -12.70
C TRP A 149 -6.19 -16.71 -12.46
N THR A 150 -6.50 -17.31 -11.31
CA THR A 150 -7.87 -17.64 -10.92
C THR A 150 -8.37 -16.78 -9.77
N GLY A 151 -9.68 -16.51 -9.76
CA GLY A 151 -10.36 -15.91 -8.62
C GLY A 151 -10.78 -16.94 -7.57
N TYR A 152 -10.68 -18.24 -7.86
CA TYR A 152 -10.96 -19.28 -6.89
C TYR A 152 -9.85 -19.38 -5.84
N ASP A 153 -10.23 -19.87 -4.66
CA ASP A 153 -9.36 -20.22 -3.56
C ASP A 153 -8.77 -21.61 -3.85
N LEU A 154 -7.47 -21.69 -4.10
CA LEU A 154 -6.78 -22.92 -4.44
C LEU A 154 -6.44 -23.68 -3.16
N ARG A 155 -6.69 -24.99 -3.17
CA ARG A 155 -6.32 -25.88 -2.07
C ARG A 155 -5.56 -27.07 -2.60
N GLY A 156 -4.45 -27.40 -1.96
CA GLY A 156 -3.67 -28.62 -2.19
C GLY A 156 -3.33 -29.28 -0.86
N ASP A 157 -2.48 -30.30 -0.90
CA ASP A 157 -2.01 -30.98 0.32
C ASP A 157 -1.24 -30.06 1.28
N THR A 158 -0.76 -28.92 0.77
CA THR A 158 0.13 -27.96 1.43
C THR A 158 -0.46 -26.54 1.51
N ASP A 159 -1.78 -26.37 1.28
CA ASP A 159 -2.45 -25.05 1.23
C ASP A 159 -1.74 -24.04 0.30
N GLU A 160 -1.36 -24.48 -0.90
CA GLU A 160 -0.63 -23.65 -1.86
C GLU A 160 -1.58 -22.71 -2.64
N GLU A 161 -1.31 -21.39 -2.56
CA GLU A 161 -1.96 -20.34 -3.38
C GLU A 161 -1.56 -20.41 -4.87
N GLY A 162 -0.82 -21.44 -5.31
CA GLY A 162 -0.43 -21.65 -6.70
C GLY A 162 0.21 -23.01 -6.96
N ARG A 163 0.32 -23.39 -8.23
CA ARG A 163 0.88 -24.68 -8.65
C ARG A 163 1.61 -24.51 -9.99
N THR A 164 2.65 -25.31 -10.21
CA THR A 164 3.46 -25.24 -11.43
C THR A 164 4.06 -26.58 -11.78
N HIS A 165 4.33 -26.79 -13.07
CA HIS A 165 5.16 -27.90 -13.51
C HIS A 165 6.63 -27.52 -13.40
N THR A 166 7.25 -27.90 -12.29
CA THR A 166 8.64 -27.54 -11.97
C THR A 166 9.62 -27.98 -13.05
N GLY A 167 10.48 -27.05 -13.48
CA GLY A 167 11.57 -27.31 -14.41
C GLY A 167 11.12 -27.72 -15.80
N THR A 168 9.91 -27.36 -16.21
CA THR A 168 9.41 -27.69 -17.55
C THR A 168 9.85 -26.72 -18.62
N ILE A 169 10.14 -25.44 -18.30
CA ILE A 169 10.38 -24.36 -19.29
C ILE A 169 11.06 -24.82 -20.60
N CYS A 170 10.50 -24.38 -21.74
CA CYS A 170 10.83 -24.84 -23.09
C CYS A 170 10.45 -26.30 -23.41
N ASN A 171 9.56 -26.92 -22.63
CA ASN A 171 8.93 -28.20 -22.91
C ASN A 171 7.45 -28.03 -23.27
N SER A 172 7.17 -27.04 -24.10
CA SER A 172 5.82 -26.73 -24.54
C SER A 172 5.18 -27.94 -25.27
N PRO A 173 3.88 -28.21 -25.06
CA PRO A 173 2.89 -27.32 -24.44
C PRO A 173 2.77 -27.41 -22.90
N TYR A 174 3.65 -28.14 -22.21
CA TYR A 174 3.51 -28.48 -20.79
C TYR A 174 4.07 -27.42 -19.82
N ASP A 175 4.58 -26.31 -20.35
CA ASP A 175 5.16 -25.20 -19.58
C ASP A 175 4.05 -24.35 -18.95
N ILE A 176 3.46 -24.86 -17.87
CA ILE A 176 2.24 -24.30 -17.29
C ILE A 176 2.43 -24.01 -15.79
N SER A 177 2.02 -22.81 -15.40
CA SER A 177 1.91 -22.38 -14.02
C SER A 177 0.54 -21.76 -13.76
N MET A 178 0.12 -21.73 -12.51
CA MET A 178 -1.08 -21.02 -12.10
C MET A 178 -0.98 -20.53 -10.66
N SER A 179 -1.76 -19.50 -10.33
CA SER A 179 -1.95 -19.07 -8.95
C SER A 179 -3.29 -18.38 -8.75
N GLU A 180 -3.67 -18.26 -7.49
CA GLU A 180 -4.70 -17.33 -7.08
C GLU A 180 -4.32 -15.90 -7.49
N PHE A 181 -5.34 -15.13 -7.85
CA PHE A 181 -5.26 -13.70 -8.01
C PHE A 181 -5.98 -13.05 -6.83
N ASP A 182 -5.21 -12.78 -5.78
CA ASP A 182 -5.73 -12.22 -4.53
C ASP A 182 -5.92 -10.70 -4.57
N ARG A 183 -5.47 -10.06 -5.67
CA ARG A 183 -5.55 -8.62 -5.96
C ARG A 183 -4.68 -7.76 -5.02
N THR A 184 -3.68 -8.38 -4.40
CA THR A 184 -2.68 -7.72 -3.55
C THR A 184 -1.27 -7.98 -4.07
N TYR A 185 -0.25 -7.47 -3.38
CA TYR A 185 1.15 -7.73 -3.71
C TYR A 185 1.55 -9.21 -3.57
N ILE A 186 0.80 -10.01 -2.81
CA ILE A 186 1.03 -11.47 -2.71
C ILE A 186 0.91 -12.13 -4.08
N THR A 187 -0.01 -11.68 -4.95
CA THR A 187 -0.10 -12.20 -6.32
C THR A 187 1.23 -12.06 -7.08
N ALA A 188 1.99 -10.97 -6.89
CA ALA A 188 3.32 -10.80 -7.49
C ALA A 188 4.35 -11.78 -6.91
N LEU A 189 4.35 -11.97 -5.59
CA LEU A 189 5.26 -12.91 -4.92
C LEU A 189 5.01 -14.36 -5.36
N VAL A 190 3.75 -14.79 -5.38
CA VAL A 190 3.37 -16.14 -5.80
C VAL A 190 3.66 -16.32 -7.29
N THR A 191 3.34 -15.34 -8.13
CA THR A 191 3.66 -15.42 -9.57
C THR A 191 5.15 -15.57 -9.83
N ALA A 192 5.98 -14.76 -9.16
CA ALA A 192 7.44 -14.87 -9.28
C ALA A 192 7.94 -16.24 -8.78
N GLN A 193 7.40 -16.74 -7.67
CA GLN A 193 7.71 -18.07 -7.15
C GLN A 193 7.40 -19.16 -8.18
N GLN A 194 6.19 -19.19 -8.73
CA GLN A 194 5.76 -20.23 -9.67
C GLN A 194 6.59 -20.20 -10.98
N ILE A 195 6.94 -19.00 -11.46
CA ILE A 195 7.84 -18.84 -12.62
C ILE A 195 9.27 -19.32 -12.28
N SER A 196 9.79 -19.03 -11.09
CA SER A 196 11.11 -19.54 -10.68
C SER A 196 11.16 -21.07 -10.64
N GLN A 197 10.08 -21.71 -10.22
CA GLN A 197 9.92 -23.16 -10.20
C GLN A 197 9.78 -23.72 -11.62
N LEU A 198 9.03 -23.05 -12.49
CA LEU A 198 8.96 -23.39 -13.92
C LEU A 198 10.37 -23.36 -14.57
N LEU A 199 11.19 -22.38 -14.17
CA LEU A 199 12.61 -22.24 -14.54
C LEU A 199 13.55 -23.24 -13.84
N GLY A 200 13.02 -24.19 -13.05
CA GLY A 200 13.77 -25.30 -12.47
C GLY A 200 14.14 -25.18 -11.00
N SER A 201 13.76 -24.09 -10.31
CA SER A 201 13.98 -23.97 -8.87
C SER A 201 13.20 -25.02 -8.09
N GLN A 202 13.87 -25.71 -7.16
CA GLN A 202 13.23 -26.59 -6.17
C GLN A 202 13.18 -25.96 -4.78
N HIS A 203 13.85 -24.82 -4.59
CA HIS A 203 13.92 -24.14 -3.32
C HIS A 203 12.73 -23.18 -3.11
N ALA A 204 12.37 -23.03 -1.84
CA ALA A 204 11.55 -21.94 -1.33
C ALA A 204 12.12 -20.59 -1.82
N GLY A 205 11.33 -19.83 -2.59
CA GLY A 205 11.73 -18.50 -3.06
C GLY A 205 11.02 -17.39 -2.30
N VAL A 206 10.74 -16.29 -3.00
CA VAL A 206 10.36 -14.98 -2.40
C VAL A 206 9.06 -14.99 -1.59
N TYR A 207 8.13 -15.90 -1.88
CA TYR A 207 6.88 -15.99 -1.14
C TYR A 207 7.06 -16.65 0.24
N SER A 208 7.87 -17.72 0.28
CA SER A 208 8.10 -18.55 1.46
C SER A 208 9.17 -18.02 2.42
N SER A 209 9.93 -16.99 2.02
CA SER A 209 11.14 -16.59 2.74
C SER A 209 10.91 -15.74 3.99
N GLY A 210 9.69 -15.25 4.25
CA GLY A 210 9.26 -14.51 5.47
C GLY A 210 10.01 -13.20 5.75
N GLU A 211 11.33 -13.26 5.85
CA GLU A 211 12.28 -12.20 6.17
C GLU A 211 12.84 -11.49 4.93
N ASN A 212 12.83 -12.12 3.74
CA ASN A 212 13.39 -11.53 2.52
C ASN A 212 12.55 -11.84 1.27
N ARG A 213 11.41 -11.17 1.15
CA ARG A 213 10.50 -11.33 0.00
C ARG A 213 10.90 -10.55 -1.25
N TRP A 214 12.00 -9.80 -1.20
CA TRP A 214 12.40 -8.89 -2.27
C TRP A 214 13.47 -9.46 -3.20
N LEU A 215 14.15 -10.53 -2.78
CA LEU A 215 15.26 -11.11 -3.50
C LEU A 215 15.14 -12.64 -3.49
N PHE A 216 15.41 -13.26 -4.64
CA PHE A 216 15.63 -14.71 -4.67
C PHE A 216 16.96 -15.04 -4.00
N SER A 217 17.02 -16.21 -3.36
CA SER A 217 18.25 -16.72 -2.76
C SER A 217 19.24 -17.18 -3.83
N SER A 218 20.52 -17.28 -3.44
CA SER A 218 21.55 -17.88 -4.30
C SER A 218 21.26 -19.34 -4.67
N ALA A 219 20.52 -20.07 -3.82
CA ALA A 219 20.09 -21.44 -4.10
C ALA A 219 19.10 -21.51 -5.27
N VAL A 220 18.06 -20.65 -5.25
CA VAL A 220 17.11 -20.51 -6.37
C VAL A 220 17.85 -20.13 -7.66
N ALA A 221 18.79 -19.18 -7.58
CA ALA A 221 19.58 -18.79 -8.74
C ALA A 221 20.47 -19.94 -9.28
N GLY A 222 21.04 -20.76 -8.40
CA GLY A 222 21.85 -21.92 -8.77
C GLY A 222 21.04 -22.99 -9.51
N ASP A 223 19.83 -23.28 -9.04
CA ASP A 223 18.91 -24.22 -9.70
C ASP A 223 18.53 -23.73 -11.10
N ILE A 224 18.08 -22.47 -11.21
CA ILE A 224 17.69 -21.86 -12.49
C ILE A 224 18.88 -21.86 -13.46
N LYS A 225 20.06 -21.47 -12.99
CA LYS A 225 21.28 -21.49 -13.82
C LYS A 225 21.58 -22.89 -14.35
N THR A 226 21.44 -23.91 -13.50
CA THR A 226 21.63 -25.31 -13.89
C THR A 226 20.59 -25.74 -14.91
N LYS A 227 19.32 -25.37 -14.72
CA LYS A 227 18.27 -25.68 -15.70
C LYS A 227 18.55 -25.01 -17.05
N LEU A 228 18.89 -23.72 -17.07
CA LEU A 228 19.14 -22.95 -18.29
C LEU A 228 20.27 -23.54 -19.15
N THR A 229 21.32 -24.10 -18.56
CA THR A 229 22.42 -24.73 -19.32
C THR A 229 22.04 -26.08 -19.94
N THR A 230 20.96 -26.70 -19.48
CA THR A 230 20.47 -27.99 -20.00
C THR A 230 19.44 -27.82 -21.13
N LEU A 231 18.93 -26.61 -21.36
CA LEU A 231 17.91 -26.36 -22.38
C LEU A 231 18.49 -26.49 -23.79
N SER A 232 17.90 -27.39 -24.59
CA SER A 232 18.24 -27.61 -25.99
C SER A 232 17.04 -28.15 -26.77
N PRO A 233 16.40 -27.37 -27.67
CA PRO A 233 16.66 -25.95 -27.92
C PRO A 233 16.30 -25.08 -26.72
N ASN A 234 16.95 -23.92 -26.59
CA ASN A 234 16.63 -22.93 -25.57
C ASN A 234 15.68 -21.88 -26.16
N CYS A 235 14.39 -22.00 -25.85
CA CYS A 235 13.35 -21.09 -26.32
C CYS A 235 13.56 -19.64 -25.84
N LEU A 236 14.19 -19.45 -24.67
CA LEU A 236 14.38 -18.15 -24.02
C LEU A 236 15.45 -17.26 -24.66
N LEU A 237 16.17 -17.77 -25.66
CA LEU A 237 17.21 -17.02 -26.39
C LEU A 237 16.64 -16.28 -27.62
N VAL A 238 15.39 -16.55 -27.98
CA VAL A 238 14.70 -15.89 -29.10
C VAL A 238 13.50 -15.14 -28.55
N THR A 239 13.41 -13.86 -28.87
CA THR A 239 12.28 -13.04 -28.44
C THR A 239 11.47 -12.62 -29.64
N SER A 240 10.16 -12.78 -29.54
CA SER A 240 9.22 -12.30 -30.52
C SER A 240 9.09 -10.78 -30.49
N ALA A 241 9.02 -10.18 -31.68
CA ALA A 241 8.81 -8.74 -31.83
C ALA A 241 7.43 -8.26 -31.34
N THR A 242 6.46 -9.17 -31.17
CA THR A 242 5.12 -8.84 -30.69
C THR A 242 5.00 -8.88 -29.17
N SER A 243 5.99 -9.43 -28.46
CA SER A 243 5.95 -9.56 -27.01
C SER A 243 6.32 -8.25 -26.33
N THR A 244 5.58 -7.90 -25.29
CA THR A 244 5.76 -6.65 -24.55
C THR A 244 6.32 -6.92 -23.17
N LYS A 245 7.36 -6.19 -22.76
CA LYS A 245 7.80 -6.17 -21.36
C LYS A 245 6.79 -5.36 -20.53
N PRO A 246 6.07 -5.96 -19.57
CA PRO A 246 5.21 -5.19 -18.69
C PRO A 246 6.07 -4.27 -17.82
N PHE A 247 5.67 -3.02 -17.76
CA PHE A 247 6.35 -1.99 -16.99
C PHE A 247 5.37 -0.87 -16.65
N VAL A 248 5.37 -0.48 -15.38
CA VAL A 248 4.74 0.75 -14.89
C VAL A 248 5.64 1.33 -13.82
N GLU A 249 5.95 2.62 -13.93
CA GLU A 249 6.62 3.30 -12.84
C GLU A 249 5.65 3.43 -11.66
N VAL A 250 6.11 3.21 -10.45
CA VAL A 250 5.19 3.11 -9.30
C VAL A 250 4.46 4.42 -8.99
N TYR A 251 5.02 5.56 -9.42
CA TYR A 251 4.37 6.88 -9.33
C TYR A 251 3.38 7.15 -10.46
N GLU A 252 3.44 6.39 -11.57
CA GLU A 252 2.47 6.43 -12.68
C GLU A 252 1.32 5.45 -12.46
N TYR A 253 1.49 4.46 -11.58
CA TYR A 253 0.44 3.52 -11.23
C TYR A 253 -0.72 4.23 -10.51
N ASP A 254 -1.89 4.18 -11.14
CA ASP A 254 -3.13 4.83 -10.69
C ASP A 254 -4.20 3.82 -10.23
N GLY A 255 -3.84 2.54 -10.08
CA GLY A 255 -4.73 1.52 -9.53
C GLY A 255 -4.79 1.55 -8.01
N HIS A 256 -5.47 0.57 -7.42
CA HIS A 256 -5.80 0.58 -6.00
C HIS A 256 -4.92 -0.32 -5.11
N ILE A 257 -3.97 -1.09 -5.66
CA ILE A 257 -3.09 -1.96 -4.86
C ILE A 257 -2.29 -1.16 -3.83
N LEU A 258 -1.88 0.08 -4.13
CA LEU A 258 -1.07 0.89 -3.21
C LEU A 258 -1.88 1.54 -2.08
N ASN A 259 -3.21 1.39 -2.07
CA ASN A 259 -4.06 1.87 -0.99
C ASN A 259 -4.13 0.79 0.11
N PRO A 260 -3.73 1.10 1.36
CA PRO A 260 -3.67 0.10 2.42
C PRO A 260 -5.05 -0.39 2.86
N ASP A 261 -6.08 0.46 2.87
CA ASP A 261 -7.45 0.04 3.19
C ASP A 261 -7.98 -0.93 2.13
N ILE A 262 -7.76 -0.62 0.84
CA ILE A 262 -8.16 -1.52 -0.25
C ILE A 262 -7.36 -2.83 -0.20
N THR A 263 -6.08 -2.77 0.14
CA THR A 263 -5.25 -3.98 0.36
C THR A 263 -5.84 -4.86 1.47
N CYS A 264 -6.24 -4.26 2.59
CA CYS A 264 -6.92 -4.97 3.68
C CYS A 264 -8.25 -5.59 3.25
N GLN A 265 -9.08 -4.84 2.54
CA GLN A 265 -10.37 -5.32 2.03
C GLN A 265 -10.21 -6.51 1.09
N ARG A 266 -9.21 -6.45 0.21
CA ARG A 266 -8.91 -7.50 -0.76
C ARG A 266 -8.33 -8.74 -0.10
N ARG A 267 -7.32 -8.59 0.78
CA ARG A 267 -6.65 -9.71 1.45
C ARG A 267 -7.60 -10.48 2.37
N LEU A 268 -8.40 -9.77 3.16
CA LEU A 268 -9.33 -10.41 4.09
C LEU A 268 -10.68 -10.74 3.44
N ASN A 269 -10.83 -10.43 2.15
CA ASN A 269 -12.07 -10.56 1.39
C ASN A 269 -13.28 -9.97 2.15
N PHE A 270 -13.07 -8.80 2.76
CA PHE A 270 -14.04 -8.14 3.63
C PHE A 270 -14.08 -6.65 3.33
N SER A 271 -15.18 -6.18 2.71
CA SER A 271 -15.29 -4.82 2.17
C SER A 271 -15.22 -3.70 3.21
N SER A 272 -15.46 -3.99 4.49
CA SER A 272 -15.28 -3.01 5.58
C SER A 272 -14.02 -3.23 6.40
N SER A 273 -13.10 -4.09 5.95
CA SER A 273 -11.74 -4.08 6.50
C SER A 273 -11.03 -2.77 6.13
N TYR A 274 -10.04 -2.40 6.94
CA TYR A 274 -9.24 -1.19 6.79
C TYR A 274 -7.91 -1.40 7.49
N MET A 275 -6.95 -0.53 7.21
CA MET A 275 -5.66 -0.50 7.89
C MET A 275 -5.81 -0.01 9.32
N CYS A 276 -5.39 -0.82 10.28
CA CYS A 276 -5.26 -0.42 11.67
C CYS A 276 -4.06 0.52 11.84
N THR A 277 -4.29 1.69 12.43
CA THR A 277 -3.28 2.76 12.60
C THR A 277 -2.87 2.98 14.06
N GLY A 278 -3.33 2.13 14.98
CA GLY A 278 -2.92 2.20 16.39
C GLY A 278 -1.42 1.95 16.56
N TRP A 279 -0.72 2.84 17.29
CA TRP A 279 0.75 2.80 17.38
C TRP A 279 1.29 1.55 18.08
N HIS A 280 0.51 0.93 18.96
CA HIS A 280 0.87 -0.33 19.63
C HIS A 280 1.16 -1.47 18.64
N LEU A 281 0.63 -1.40 17.42
CA LEU A 281 0.92 -2.36 16.33
C LEU A 281 2.26 -2.08 15.63
N TYR A 282 2.80 -0.88 15.82
CA TYR A 282 3.99 -0.35 15.14
C TYR A 282 5.06 0.10 16.15
N HIS A 283 5.30 -0.72 17.18
CA HIS A 283 6.33 -0.48 18.21
C HIS A 283 6.13 0.85 18.97
N ASP A 284 4.89 1.20 19.27
CA ASP A 284 4.49 2.44 19.98
C ASP A 284 4.95 3.72 19.28
N LEU A 285 5.09 3.68 17.95
CA LEU A 285 5.43 4.81 17.09
C LEU A 285 4.33 5.07 16.06
N ALA A 286 4.32 6.31 15.52
CA ALA A 286 3.41 6.69 14.46
C ALA A 286 3.45 5.72 13.27
N THR A 287 2.27 5.41 12.74
CA THR A 287 2.11 4.50 11.59
C THR A 287 2.67 5.15 10.32
N GLY A 288 3.90 4.76 9.96
CA GLY A 288 4.67 5.32 8.85
C GLY A 288 6.14 4.86 8.90
N GLY A 289 6.98 5.40 8.00
CA GLY A 289 8.38 5.02 7.89
C GLY A 289 8.59 3.55 7.50
N ASP A 290 9.72 2.97 7.88
CA ASP A 290 10.05 1.56 7.55
C ASP A 290 9.04 0.56 8.14
N ARG A 291 8.36 0.93 9.23
CA ARG A 291 7.44 0.08 9.99
C ARG A 291 6.25 -0.42 9.17
N VAL A 292 5.86 0.34 8.14
CA VAL A 292 4.74 -0.02 7.27
C VAL A 292 5.20 -0.64 5.95
N CYS A 293 6.51 -0.71 5.67
CA CYS A 293 7.03 -1.14 4.38
C CYS A 293 7.26 -2.65 4.25
N SER A 294 7.35 -3.36 5.37
CA SER A 294 7.27 -4.81 5.40
C SER A 294 5.83 -5.27 5.57
N THR A 295 5.11 -4.73 6.55
CA THR A 295 3.80 -5.24 6.94
C THR A 295 2.88 -4.11 7.35
N ILE A 296 1.62 -4.21 6.96
CA ILE A 296 0.53 -3.42 7.52
C ILE A 296 -0.41 -4.34 8.32
N TYR A 297 -1.23 -3.75 9.18
CA TYR A 297 -2.20 -4.49 9.97
C TYR A 297 -3.61 -4.16 9.50
N CYS A 298 -4.44 -5.17 9.31
CA CYS A 298 -5.77 -5.06 8.73
C CYS A 298 -6.85 -5.51 9.71
N ASN A 299 -7.89 -4.70 9.90
CA ASN A 299 -8.99 -5.03 10.81
C ASN A 299 -9.75 -6.26 10.33
N GLU A 300 -9.89 -7.25 11.21
CA GLU A 300 -10.67 -8.46 10.95
C GLU A 300 -12.16 -8.24 11.16
N LYS A 301 -12.97 -9.01 10.43
CA LYS A 301 -14.42 -8.88 10.40
C LYS A 301 -15.05 -8.94 11.78
N ASP A 302 -15.77 -7.87 12.13
CA ASP A 302 -16.55 -7.74 13.36
C ASP A 302 -15.72 -7.93 14.65
N THR A 303 -14.41 -7.63 14.59
CA THR A 303 -13.52 -7.69 15.75
C THR A 303 -12.69 -6.41 15.93
N THR A 304 -12.00 -6.32 17.07
CA THR A 304 -10.94 -5.32 17.31
C THR A 304 -9.55 -5.84 16.96
N TYR A 305 -9.45 -7.08 16.46
CA TYR A 305 -8.18 -7.69 16.09
C TYR A 305 -7.72 -7.19 14.72
N CYS A 306 -6.41 -7.14 14.55
CA CYS A 306 -5.79 -6.78 13.30
C CYS A 306 -4.80 -7.88 12.89
N SER A 307 -4.91 -8.37 11.66
CA SER A 307 -4.00 -9.36 11.08
C SER A 307 -2.94 -8.69 10.23
N GLN A 308 -1.76 -9.32 10.15
CA GLN A 308 -0.66 -8.85 9.34
C GLN A 308 -0.93 -9.13 7.85
N VAL A 309 -0.70 -8.12 7.02
CA VAL A 309 -0.79 -8.19 5.56
C VAL A 309 0.47 -7.61 4.94
N VAL A 310 0.93 -8.24 3.87
CA VAL A 310 2.10 -7.84 3.11
C VAL A 310 1.88 -6.47 2.47
N THR A 311 2.81 -5.55 2.74
CA THR A 311 2.81 -4.22 2.12
C THR A 311 3.22 -4.29 0.64
N PRO A 312 2.49 -3.62 -0.26
CA PRO A 312 2.91 -3.45 -1.65
C PRO A 312 4.09 -2.48 -1.80
N GLU A 313 4.97 -2.77 -2.76
CA GLU A 313 6.04 -1.85 -3.15
C GLU A 313 5.46 -0.52 -3.65
N GLY A 314 6.12 0.58 -3.29
CA GLY A 314 5.71 1.93 -3.65
C GLY A 314 4.53 2.53 -2.86
N MET A 315 3.99 1.82 -1.86
CA MET A 315 3.05 2.42 -0.90
C MET A 315 3.69 3.64 -0.24
N ILE A 316 2.93 4.73 -0.09
CA ILE A 316 3.42 5.92 0.63
C ILE A 316 3.64 5.56 2.10
N CYS A 317 4.80 5.92 2.64
CA CYS A 317 5.19 5.59 4.01
C CYS A 317 5.55 6.83 4.84
N GLU A 318 5.89 7.95 4.19
CA GLU A 318 6.15 9.23 4.84
C GLU A 318 6.02 10.36 3.79
N SER A 319 6.08 11.61 4.25
CA SER A 319 6.19 12.78 3.38
C SER A 319 7.40 12.67 2.44
N GLY A 320 7.15 12.69 1.13
CA GLY A 320 8.20 12.54 0.10
C GLY A 320 8.86 11.16 0.04
N LYS A 321 8.23 10.11 0.62
CA LYS A 321 8.81 8.76 0.66
C LYS A 321 7.81 7.64 0.37
N ARG A 322 8.32 6.57 -0.24
CA ARG A 322 7.58 5.34 -0.54
C ARG A 322 8.34 4.10 -0.08
N CYS A 323 7.59 3.03 0.12
CA CYS A 323 8.15 1.74 0.44
C CYS A 323 8.93 1.17 -0.74
N ARG A 324 10.16 0.78 -0.50
CA ARG A 324 11.02 0.06 -1.43
C ARG A 324 11.84 -0.97 -0.69
N HIS A 325 11.66 -2.23 -1.03
CA HIS A 325 12.36 -3.37 -0.42
C HIS A 325 12.32 -3.35 1.11
N GLY A 326 11.13 -3.10 1.67
CA GLY A 326 10.92 -3.06 3.12
C GLY A 326 11.40 -1.79 3.82
N SER A 327 11.97 -0.84 3.09
CA SER A 327 12.44 0.45 3.63
C SER A 327 11.60 1.61 3.09
N CYS A 328 11.46 2.68 3.87
CA CYS A 328 10.81 3.92 3.48
C CYS A 328 11.84 4.88 2.89
N VAL A 329 11.92 4.92 1.55
CA VAL A 329 12.96 5.64 0.82
C VAL A 329 12.42 6.90 0.17
N VAL A 330 13.29 7.89 -0.03
CA VAL A 330 12.95 9.15 -0.70
C VAL A 330 12.51 8.88 -2.14
N ASP A 331 11.38 9.48 -2.50
CA ASP A 331 10.78 9.43 -3.84
C ASP A 331 10.28 10.83 -4.22
N ILE A 332 10.83 11.39 -5.30
CA ILE A 332 10.58 12.78 -5.70
C ILE A 332 9.16 13.02 -6.23
N HIS A 333 8.42 11.95 -6.53
CA HIS A 333 7.04 12.02 -7.03
C HIS A 333 6.01 11.88 -5.91
N THR A 334 6.45 11.68 -4.68
CA THR A 334 5.59 11.50 -3.52
C THR A 334 5.21 12.84 -2.90
N PRO A 335 3.95 13.04 -2.48
CA PRO A 335 3.53 14.30 -1.85
C PRO A 335 4.39 14.63 -0.61
N THR A 336 4.84 15.88 -0.52
CA THR A 336 5.69 16.38 0.59
C THR A 336 4.87 17.12 1.66
N ASN A 337 3.56 17.15 1.53
CA ASN A 337 2.61 17.81 2.43
C ASN A 337 1.84 16.81 3.30
N ILE A 338 2.48 15.68 3.64
CA ILE A 338 1.92 14.63 4.49
C ILE A 338 2.38 14.87 5.93
N ASP A 339 1.45 14.75 6.88
CA ASP A 339 1.78 14.80 8.30
C ASP A 339 2.48 13.50 8.73
N PRO A 340 3.72 13.54 9.26
CA PRO A 340 4.43 12.34 9.68
C PRO A 340 3.73 11.59 10.83
N MET A 341 2.86 12.26 11.58
CA MET A 341 2.06 11.65 12.65
C MET A 341 0.75 11.04 12.13
N CYS A 342 0.40 11.28 10.87
CA CYS A 342 -0.90 10.96 10.29
C CYS A 342 -0.79 10.62 8.79
N VAL A 343 0.18 9.77 8.43
CA VAL A 343 0.52 9.45 7.03
C VAL A 343 -0.69 8.91 6.26
N PHE A 344 -1.49 8.06 6.91
CA PHE A 344 -2.66 7.41 6.32
C PHE A 344 -3.99 8.07 6.71
N GLY A 345 -3.94 9.20 7.41
CA GLY A 345 -5.14 9.87 7.92
C GLY A 345 -5.77 9.16 9.11
N ASP A 346 -7.05 9.48 9.35
CA ASP A 346 -7.85 8.81 10.38
C ASP A 346 -8.06 7.34 10.05
N GLN A 347 -8.15 6.52 11.09
CA GLN A 347 -8.63 5.16 10.96
C GLN A 347 -10.07 5.18 10.44
N SER A 348 -10.34 4.41 9.39
CA SER A 348 -11.64 4.37 8.72
C SER A 348 -12.82 4.12 9.67
N LYS A 349 -12.62 3.35 10.74
CA LYS A 349 -13.61 3.10 11.79
C LYS A 349 -12.93 2.87 13.14
N ILE A 350 -13.56 3.32 14.23
CA ILE A 350 -13.11 3.09 15.60
C ILE A 350 -14.22 2.44 16.43
N SER A 351 -13.82 1.59 17.37
CA SER A 351 -14.71 0.87 18.29
C SER A 351 -14.24 1.09 19.73
N ILE A 352 -14.93 1.97 20.46
CA ILE A 352 -14.54 2.38 21.82
C ILE A 352 -15.76 2.29 22.73
N GLY A 353 -15.71 1.39 23.72
CA GLY A 353 -16.84 1.09 24.57
C GLY A 353 -18.05 0.65 23.73
N ASN A 354 -19.15 1.39 23.82
CA ASN A 354 -20.38 1.13 23.06
C ASN A 354 -20.47 1.94 21.76
N PHE A 355 -19.45 2.74 21.42
CA PHE A 355 -19.42 3.51 20.18
C PHE A 355 -18.74 2.70 19.07
N THR A 356 -19.30 2.79 17.88
CA THR A 356 -18.74 2.22 16.66
C THR A 356 -19.06 3.14 15.49
N GLY A 357 -18.05 3.75 14.88
CA GLY A 357 -18.23 4.77 13.84
C GLY A 357 -16.93 5.41 13.39
N THR A 358 -17.02 6.54 12.71
CA THR A 358 -15.86 7.33 12.26
C THR A 358 -15.30 8.23 13.38
N CYS A 359 -14.05 8.66 13.22
CA CYS A 359 -13.44 9.65 14.09
C CYS A 359 -14.24 10.96 14.20
N HIS A 360 -14.74 11.45 13.08
CA HIS A 360 -15.58 12.66 13.05
C HIS A 360 -16.87 12.49 13.87
N GLU A 361 -17.56 11.35 13.73
CA GLU A 361 -18.78 11.07 14.50
C GLU A 361 -18.51 10.96 16.00
N TYR A 362 -17.37 10.35 16.37
CA TYR A 362 -16.97 10.22 17.77
C TYR A 362 -16.68 11.57 18.41
N ILE A 363 -15.86 12.40 17.74
CA ILE A 363 -15.51 13.74 18.24
C ILE A 363 -16.74 14.64 18.32
N ARG A 364 -17.66 14.55 17.35
CA ARG A 364 -18.93 15.28 17.40
C ARG A 364 -19.79 14.86 18.59
N MET A 365 -19.82 13.57 18.93
CA MET A 365 -20.63 13.03 20.02
C MET A 365 -20.05 13.33 21.40
N PHE A 366 -18.73 13.28 21.55
CA PHE A 366 -18.05 13.35 22.85
C PHE A 366 -17.17 14.59 23.06
N SER A 367 -17.25 15.56 22.15
CA SER A 367 -16.45 16.79 22.08
C SER A 367 -14.98 16.58 21.66
N ALA A 368 -14.35 17.63 21.12
CA ALA A 368 -12.94 17.65 20.72
C ALA A 368 -11.97 17.30 21.86
N ARG A 369 -12.39 17.46 23.12
CA ARG A 369 -11.61 17.05 24.28
C ARG A 369 -11.15 15.58 24.25
N VAL A 370 -11.87 14.69 23.55
CA VAL A 370 -11.48 13.27 23.46
C VAL A 370 -10.13 13.10 22.78
N CYS A 371 -9.69 14.08 21.99
CA CYS A 371 -8.35 14.11 21.39
C CYS A 371 -7.23 14.33 22.42
N TYR A 372 -7.54 14.61 23.69
CA TYR A 372 -6.55 14.54 24.76
C TYR A 372 -6.19 13.10 25.16
N ASP A 373 -7.01 12.12 24.81
CA ASP A 373 -6.67 10.71 24.97
C ASP A 373 -5.67 10.31 23.87
N SER A 374 -4.53 9.75 24.27
CA SER A 374 -3.46 9.45 23.31
C SER A 374 -3.89 8.40 22.29
N PHE A 375 -4.71 7.41 22.65
CA PHE A 375 -5.17 6.43 21.67
C PHE A 375 -6.10 7.08 20.64
N ILE A 376 -7.01 7.96 21.07
CA ILE A 376 -7.89 8.71 20.16
C ILE A 376 -7.09 9.64 19.25
N ASP A 377 -6.15 10.41 19.78
CA ASP A 377 -5.29 11.28 18.98
C ASP A 377 -4.51 10.51 17.91
N GLN A 378 -4.10 9.27 18.21
CA GLN A 378 -3.40 8.40 17.26
C GLN A 378 -4.30 7.91 16.13
N VAL A 379 -5.46 7.31 16.46
CA VAL A 379 -6.35 6.72 15.45
C VAL A 379 -7.22 7.75 14.75
N CYS A 380 -7.36 8.95 15.32
CA CYS A 380 -8.14 10.07 14.79
C CYS A 380 -7.28 11.31 14.54
N CYS A 381 -6.01 11.11 14.15
CA CYS A 381 -5.02 12.16 14.02
C CYS A 381 -5.43 13.32 13.10
N MET A 382 -6.11 13.04 11.98
CA MET A 382 -6.53 14.07 11.03
C MET A 382 -7.74 14.85 11.58
N SER A 383 -8.74 14.15 12.11
CA SER A 383 -9.90 14.80 12.72
C SER A 383 -9.51 15.62 13.94
N CYS A 384 -8.67 15.08 14.84
CA CYS A 384 -8.19 15.79 16.02
C CYS A 384 -7.40 17.04 15.65
N LYS A 385 -6.48 16.95 14.69
CA LYS A 385 -5.77 18.12 14.14
C LYS A 385 -6.71 19.21 13.63
N GLY A 386 -7.84 18.84 13.02
CA GLY A 386 -8.87 19.79 12.58
C GLY A 386 -9.54 20.58 13.71
N HIS A 387 -9.51 20.05 14.95
CA HIS A 387 -10.02 20.71 16.15
C HIS A 387 -8.93 21.42 16.98
N HIS A 388 -7.67 21.38 16.55
CA HIS A 388 -6.57 21.94 17.29
C HIS A 388 -6.63 23.48 17.34
N THR A 389 -6.66 24.09 18.52
CA THR A 389 -6.81 25.53 18.73
C THR A 389 -5.50 26.33 18.63
N GLY A 390 -4.35 25.65 18.64
CA GLY A 390 -3.03 26.28 18.64
C GLY A 390 -2.58 26.83 20.00
N ARG A 391 -3.38 26.67 21.06
CA ARG A 391 -3.03 27.13 22.42
C ARG A 391 -2.42 26.00 23.24
N THR A 392 -1.17 26.16 23.64
CA THR A 392 -0.47 25.19 24.51
C THR A 392 -1.22 24.98 25.82
N GLY A 393 -1.43 23.71 26.19
CA GLY A 393 -2.22 23.28 27.34
C GLY A 393 -3.73 23.26 27.09
N CYS A 394 -4.20 23.83 25.98
CA CYS A 394 -5.60 23.96 25.58
C CYS A 394 -5.82 23.60 24.10
N GLU A 395 -5.02 22.64 23.61
CA GLU A 395 -4.96 22.15 22.24
C GLU A 395 -6.35 21.86 21.66
N TYR A 396 -7.27 21.31 22.46
CA TYR A 396 -8.62 20.94 22.00
C TYR A 396 -9.74 21.64 22.77
N GLY A 397 -9.43 22.77 23.42
CA GLY A 397 -10.36 23.50 24.29
C GLY A 397 -10.39 22.93 25.71
N ASP A 398 -11.51 23.16 26.41
CA ASP A 398 -11.68 22.67 27.78
C ASP A 398 -11.60 21.14 27.85
N ARG A 399 -10.85 20.62 28.82
CA ARG A 399 -10.70 19.16 29.07
C ARG A 399 -11.92 18.57 29.79
N ASN A 400 -12.74 19.41 30.41
CA ASN A 400 -13.92 19.02 31.15
C ASN A 400 -15.17 19.73 30.58
N ASP A 401 -16.25 18.99 30.31
CA ASP A 401 -17.48 19.56 29.74
C ASP A 401 -18.20 20.48 30.72
N ASN A 402 -17.95 20.32 32.02
CA ASN A 402 -18.65 21.07 33.06
C ASN A 402 -18.04 22.47 33.30
N CYS A 403 -17.02 22.88 32.54
CA CYS A 403 -16.37 24.17 32.74
C CYS A 403 -17.34 25.36 32.69
N HIS A 404 -18.37 25.30 31.84
CA HIS A 404 -19.42 26.32 31.76
C HIS A 404 -20.46 26.26 32.90
N ALA A 405 -20.55 25.15 33.62
CA ALA A 405 -21.44 25.03 34.78
C ALA A 405 -20.84 25.65 36.04
N TYR A 406 -19.52 25.86 36.06
CA TYR A 406 -18.81 26.44 37.19
C TYR A 406 -18.80 27.98 37.14
N SER A 407 -18.71 28.60 38.32
CA SER A 407 -18.49 30.04 38.41
C SER A 407 -17.04 30.39 38.09
N SER A 408 -16.79 31.63 37.69
CA SER A 408 -15.44 32.09 37.33
C SER A 408 -14.38 31.90 38.44
N SER A 409 -14.78 31.70 39.70
CA SER A 409 -13.85 31.49 40.81
C SER A 409 -13.02 30.21 40.68
N ILE A 410 -13.46 29.20 39.91
CA ILE A 410 -12.66 27.99 39.70
C ILE A 410 -11.31 28.30 39.05
N CYS A 411 -11.22 29.39 38.28
CA CYS A 411 -10.02 29.80 37.56
C CYS A 411 -8.91 30.35 38.46
N SER A 412 -9.05 30.37 39.79
CA SER A 412 -7.91 30.65 40.69
C SER A 412 -7.10 29.40 41.04
N ASP A 413 -7.65 28.20 40.82
CA ASP A 413 -6.97 26.94 41.06
C ASP A 413 -6.27 26.43 39.78
N ALA A 414 -5.02 26.00 39.90
CA ALA A 414 -4.20 25.60 38.75
C ALA A 414 -4.73 24.33 38.04
N GLN A 415 -5.31 23.38 38.78
CA GLN A 415 -5.89 22.18 38.17
C GLN A 415 -7.16 22.52 37.40
N ASN A 416 -7.99 23.41 37.95
CA ASN A 416 -9.17 23.92 37.24
C ASN A 416 -8.79 24.79 36.04
N GLN A 417 -7.71 25.58 36.11
CA GLN A 417 -7.19 26.30 34.93
C GLN A 417 -6.73 25.33 33.84
N TYR A 418 -6.11 24.21 34.21
CA TYR A 418 -5.72 23.18 33.25
C TYR A 418 -6.94 22.45 32.66
N ALA A 419 -7.91 22.09 33.49
CA ALA A 419 -9.12 21.39 33.06
C ALA A 419 -10.08 22.27 32.26
N CYS A 420 -10.15 23.57 32.58
CA CYS A 420 -11.04 24.58 32.00
C CYS A 420 -10.25 25.71 31.34
N CYS A 421 -9.23 25.35 30.57
CA CYS A 421 -8.27 26.28 30.00
C CYS A 421 -8.91 27.30 29.05
N ASP A 422 -9.91 26.90 28.25
CA ASP A 422 -10.58 27.78 27.30
C ASP A 422 -11.48 28.75 28.06
N PHE A 423 -12.34 28.20 28.94
CA PHE A 423 -13.20 29.00 29.81
C PHE A 423 -12.41 30.01 30.65
N CYS A 424 -11.33 29.56 31.30
CA CYS A 424 -10.53 30.42 32.17
C CYS A 424 -9.71 31.47 31.41
N SER A 425 -9.32 31.20 30.15
CA SER A 425 -8.63 32.19 29.32
C SER A 425 -9.47 33.46 29.10
N VAL A 426 -10.79 33.31 28.95
CA VAL A 426 -11.74 34.43 28.79
C VAL A 426 -11.93 35.19 30.10
N VAL A 427 -11.94 34.49 31.24
CA VAL A 427 -12.15 35.07 32.56
C VAL A 427 -10.95 35.91 33.00
N VAL A 428 -9.73 35.42 32.80
CA VAL A 428 -8.50 36.15 33.15
C VAL A 428 -8.37 37.42 32.30
N GLY A 429 -8.80 37.40 31.04
CA GLY A 429 -8.86 38.60 30.20
C GLY A 429 -9.92 39.64 30.64
N LYS A 430 -10.90 39.26 31.46
CA LYS A 430 -12.00 40.13 31.93
C LYS A 430 -11.86 40.58 33.40
N ARG A 431 -10.81 40.13 34.11
CA ARG A 431 -10.52 40.55 35.48
C ARG A 431 -9.31 41.49 35.50
N VAL A 432 -9.33 42.68 36.08
CA VAL A 432 -10.40 43.55 36.60
C VAL A 432 -9.75 44.94 36.52
N ILE A 433 -10.26 45.91 35.74
CA ILE A 433 -10.03 47.31 36.14
C ILE A 433 -10.87 47.45 37.40
N GLU A 434 -10.28 47.16 38.56
CA GLU A 434 -10.87 47.64 39.80
C GLU A 434 -10.93 49.15 39.63
N LYS A 435 -12.13 49.71 39.44
CA LYS A 435 -12.30 51.14 39.71
C LYS A 435 -11.76 51.32 41.12
N PRO A 436 -10.69 52.12 41.33
CA PRO A 436 -10.14 52.31 42.65
C PRO A 436 -11.29 52.70 43.57
N LYS A 437 -11.44 51.99 44.70
CA LYS A 437 -12.41 52.33 45.72
C LYS A 437 -12.18 53.80 46.07
N THR A 438 -13.07 54.67 45.61
CA THR A 438 -13.12 56.06 46.06
C THR A 438 -13.35 56.03 47.55
N PHE A 439 -12.30 56.37 48.29
CA PHE A 439 -12.35 56.61 49.72
C PHE A 439 -13.30 57.81 49.92
N HIS A 440 -14.49 57.54 50.46
CA HIS A 440 -15.40 58.60 50.90
C HIS A 440 -14.80 59.28 52.13
N ILE A 441 -14.04 60.34 51.90
CA ILE A 441 -13.90 61.42 52.89
C ILE A 441 -15.00 62.42 52.56
N GLY A 442 -16.01 62.48 53.42
CA GLY A 442 -17.00 63.53 53.36
C GLY A 442 -16.35 64.88 53.63
N GLN A 443 -16.61 65.86 52.77
CA GLN A 443 -17.29 67.10 53.11
C GLN A 443 -17.49 67.93 51.83
N GLY A 444 -18.56 68.70 51.84
CA GLY A 444 -19.24 69.16 50.65
C GLY A 444 -18.53 70.29 49.90
N LEU A 445 -18.92 70.44 48.63
CA LEU A 445 -19.25 71.73 48.05
C LEU A 445 -20.15 71.52 46.83
N ARG A 446 -21.21 72.33 46.74
CA ARG A 446 -22.11 72.44 45.60
C ARG A 446 -21.37 73.10 44.42
N VAL A 447 -21.78 72.79 43.18
CA VAL A 447 -22.38 73.71 42.19
C VAL A 447 -22.19 73.20 40.73
N ALA A 448 -23.30 73.32 39.97
CA ALA A 448 -23.48 73.47 38.52
C ALA A 448 -23.40 72.26 37.55
N ASN A 449 -24.60 71.86 37.09
CA ASN A 449 -25.08 71.81 35.70
C ASN A 449 -24.05 71.70 34.56
N LEU A 450 -24.22 70.70 33.67
CA LEU A 450 -24.57 70.90 32.25
C LEU A 450 -24.81 69.59 31.48
N SER A 451 -26.00 69.52 30.86
CA SER A 451 -26.35 68.93 29.54
C SER A 451 -26.09 67.44 29.22
N ARG A 452 -27.17 66.66 29.32
CA ARG A 452 -27.91 65.95 28.25
C ARG A 452 -27.20 65.80 26.89
N VAL A 453 -26.91 64.56 26.50
CA VAL A 453 -26.85 64.10 25.10
C VAL A 453 -27.56 62.74 25.02
N GLU A 454 -28.62 62.68 24.23
CA GLU A 454 -29.41 61.49 23.87
C GLU A 454 -28.68 60.64 22.81
N PRO A 455 -29.05 59.35 22.64
CA PRO A 455 -28.41 58.44 21.69
C PRO A 455 -28.99 58.58 20.28
N THR A 456 -28.15 58.49 19.26
CA THR A 456 -28.61 58.31 17.87
C THR A 456 -28.55 56.86 17.46
N GLU A 457 -29.74 56.38 17.14
CA GLU A 457 -30.11 55.19 16.40
C GLU A 457 -29.77 55.33 14.90
N GLU A 458 -29.64 54.18 14.23
CA GLU A 458 -29.87 53.92 12.79
C GLU A 458 -29.08 54.65 11.69
N ILE A 459 -28.53 53.87 10.75
CA ILE A 459 -28.93 53.90 9.32
C ILE A 459 -28.50 52.61 8.62
N THR A 460 -29.45 52.12 7.83
CA THR A 460 -29.49 50.95 6.96
C THR A 460 -28.79 51.17 5.62
N LYS A 461 -28.37 50.03 5.02
CA LYS A 461 -28.32 49.71 3.57
C LYS A 461 -27.33 50.44 2.64
N LYS A 462 -26.43 49.64 2.05
CA LYS A 462 -26.54 49.27 0.63
C LYS A 462 -26.07 47.84 0.42
#